data_AF-A0A941SRT5-F1
#
_entry.id   AF-A0A941SRT5-F1
#
_cell.length_a   1.000
_cell.length_b   1.000
_cell.length_c   1.000
_cell.angle_alpha   90.00
_cell.angle_beta   90.00
_cell.angle_gamma   90.00
#
_symmetry.space_group_name_H-M   'P 1'
#
loop_
_entity.id
_entity.type
_entity.pdbx_description
1 polymer ?
#
loop_
_entity_poly.entity_id
_entity_poly.type
_entity_poly.pdbx_seq_one_letter_code
_entity_poly.pdbx_strand_id
1 'polypeptide(L)'
;MMLTSDLVAGALRALRANPMRSGLTALGVIIGVASVVAMVALGSGAQAQVQRSIASLGSNLLIVVPGAAQSGGVRFAVGGGGRDTLTLADAQAIAQVDGVITVAPSQRGAAQVVANGL
;
A
#
# COMPACT_ATOMS: atom_id res chain seq x y z
N MET A 1 -38.90 9.78 -47.10
CA MET A 1 -37.72 9.47 -46.27
C MET A 1 -38.14 9.67 -44.83
N MET A 2 -38.34 8.60 -44.05
CA MET A 2 -38.71 8.76 -42.63
C MET A 2 -37.54 9.46 -41.93
N LEU A 3 -37.80 10.61 -41.33
CA LEU A 3 -36.79 11.36 -40.59
C LEU A 3 -36.54 10.60 -39.28
N THR A 4 -35.29 10.50 -38.86
CA THR A 4 -34.91 9.84 -37.58
C THR A 4 -35.65 10.46 -36.38
N SER A 5 -36.06 11.72 -36.49
CA SER A 5 -36.94 12.41 -35.53
C SER A 5 -38.28 11.72 -35.33
N ASP A 6 -38.89 11.17 -36.38
CA ASP A 6 -40.21 10.55 -36.32
C ASP A 6 -40.16 9.22 -35.55
N LEU A 7 -39.05 8.49 -35.69
CA LEU A 7 -38.79 7.25 -34.96
C LEU A 7 -38.59 7.51 -33.47
N VAL A 8 -37.79 8.52 -33.11
CA VAL A 8 -37.57 8.92 -31.70
C VAL A 8 -38.86 9.42 -31.08
N ALA A 9 -39.63 10.26 -31.78
CA ALA A 9 -40.91 10.75 -31.32
C ALA A 9 -41.94 9.61 -31.12
N GLY A 10 -41.96 8.62 -32.02
CA GLY A 10 -42.78 7.42 -31.89
C GLY A 10 -42.39 6.57 -30.67
N ALA A 11 -41.10 6.34 -30.46
CA ALA A 11 -40.58 5.59 -29.31
C ALA A 11 -40.92 6.26 -27.96
N LEU A 12 -40.75 7.58 -27.87
CA LEU A 12 -41.13 8.33 -26.66
C LEU A 12 -42.63 8.21 -26.35
N ARG A 13 -43.47 8.24 -27.39
CA ARG A 13 -44.93 8.11 -27.25
C ARG A 13 -45.30 6.70 -26.76
N ALA A 14 -44.63 5.67 -27.27
CA ALA A 14 -44.81 4.28 -26.84
C ALA A 14 -44.37 4.04 -25.38
N LEU A 15 -43.25 4.65 -24.95
CA LEU A 15 -42.80 4.59 -23.55
C LEU A 15 -43.80 5.28 -22.60
N ARG A 16 -44.36 6.43 -22.99
CA ARG A 16 -45.37 7.14 -22.20
C ARG A 16 -46.71 6.41 -22.12
N ALA A 17 -47.02 5.53 -23.07
CA ALA A 17 -48.25 4.74 -23.05
C ALA A 17 -48.27 3.68 -21.92
N ASN A 18 -47.10 3.23 -21.43
CA ASN A 18 -47.00 2.20 -20.39
C ASN A 18 -45.97 2.58 -19.30
N PRO A 19 -46.24 3.62 -18.49
CA PRO A 19 -45.24 4.20 -17.58
C PRO A 19 -44.75 3.22 -16.52
N MET A 20 -45.62 2.37 -15.97
CA MET A 20 -45.23 1.38 -14.95
C MET A 20 -44.26 0.34 -15.51
N ARG A 21 -44.58 -0.23 -16.69
CA ARG A 21 -43.75 -1.26 -17.32
C ARG A 21 -42.39 -0.69 -17.73
N SER A 22 -42.38 0.45 -18.42
CA SER A 22 -41.14 1.12 -18.83
C SER A 22 -40.29 1.56 -17.63
N GLY A 23 -40.93 2.06 -16.56
CA GLY A 23 -40.26 2.44 -15.33
C GLY A 23 -39.58 1.25 -14.65
N LEU A 24 -40.29 0.13 -14.46
CA LEU A 24 -39.74 -1.07 -13.82
C LEU A 24 -38.58 -1.67 -14.61
N THR A 25 -38.66 -1.70 -15.95
CA THR A 25 -37.55 -2.18 -16.79
C THR A 25 -36.32 -1.27 -16.71
N ALA A 26 -36.52 0.05 -16.69
CA ALA A 26 -35.42 1.00 -16.56
C ALA A 26 -34.77 0.89 -15.18
N LEU A 27 -35.57 0.75 -14.12
CA LEU A 27 -35.11 0.59 -12.75
C LEU A 27 -34.22 -0.66 -12.61
N GLY A 28 -34.60 -1.77 -13.23
CA GLY A 28 -33.79 -3.00 -13.23
C GLY A 28 -32.40 -2.80 -13.84
N VAL A 29 -32.31 -2.12 -14.98
CA VAL A 29 -31.02 -1.81 -15.63
C VAL A 29 -30.19 -0.84 -14.79
N ILE A 30 -30.81 0.20 -14.22
CA ILE A 30 -30.13 1.19 -13.38
C ILE A 30 -29.51 0.51 -12.16
N ILE A 31 -30.27 -0.29 -11.42
CA ILE A 31 -29.77 -1.00 -10.24
C ILE A 31 -28.70 -2.02 -10.64
N GLY A 32 -28.91 -2.74 -11.74
CA GLY A 32 -27.94 -3.70 -12.27
C GLY A 32 -26.58 -3.05 -12.53
N VAL A 33 -26.54 -2.01 -13.35
CA VAL A 33 -25.30 -1.30 -13.69
C VAL A 33 -24.70 -0.62 -12.45
N ALA A 34 -25.52 0.00 -11.61
CA ALA A 34 -25.04 0.66 -10.39
C ALA A 34 -24.34 -0.33 -9.44
N SER A 35 -24.89 -1.53 -9.25
CA SER A 35 -24.29 -2.56 -8.39
C SER A 35 -22.92 -3.02 -8.89
N VAL A 36 -22.78 -3.20 -10.21
CA VAL A 36 -21.52 -3.63 -10.84
C VAL A 36 -20.47 -2.53 -10.71
N VAL A 37 -20.82 -1.28 -11.03
CA VAL A 37 -19.90 -0.14 -10.91
C VAL A 37 -19.46 0.05 -9.46
N ALA A 38 -20.38 -0.04 -8.50
CA ALA A 38 -20.07 0.08 -7.08
C ALA A 38 -19.11 -1.04 -6.63
N MET A 39 -19.36 -2.29 -7.01
CA MET A 39 -18.48 -3.42 -6.68
C MET A 39 -17.07 -3.23 -7.25
N VAL A 40 -16.95 -2.80 -8.51
CA VAL A 40 -15.65 -2.58 -9.16
C VAL A 40 -14.89 -1.44 -8.49
N ALA A 41 -15.58 -0.34 -8.17
CA ALA A 41 -14.98 0.79 -7.47
C ALA A 41 -14.48 0.40 -6.07
N LEU A 42 -15.29 -0.35 -5.31
CA LEU A 42 -14.90 -0.84 -3.99
C LEU A 42 -13.74 -1.84 -4.06
N GLY A 43 -13.78 -2.79 -5.00
CA GLY A 43 -12.73 -3.80 -5.16
C GLY A 43 -11.38 -3.17 -5.53
N SER A 44 -11.37 -2.29 -6.53
CA SER A 44 -10.14 -1.57 -6.93
C SER A 44 -9.62 -0.64 -5.83
N GLY A 45 -10.51 0.05 -5.12
CA GLY A 45 -10.15 0.89 -3.98
C GLY A 45 -9.51 0.10 -2.83
N ALA A 46 -10.10 -1.05 -2.46
CA ALA A 46 -9.57 -1.94 -1.44
C ALA A 46 -8.20 -2.50 -1.83
N GLN A 47 -8.05 -2.96 -3.09
CA GLN A 47 -6.77 -3.43 -3.60
C GLN A 47 -5.68 -2.34 -3.53
N ALA A 48 -6.01 -1.12 -3.95
CA ALA A 48 -5.08 0.01 -3.89
C ALA A 48 -4.73 0.40 -2.43
N GLN A 49 -5.63 0.20 -1.49
CA GLN A 49 -5.35 0.45 -0.08
C GLN A 49 -4.42 -0.61 0.50
N VAL A 50 -4.67 -1.90 0.23
CA VAL A 50 -3.76 -2.99 0.63
C VAL A 50 -2.37 -2.78 0.03
N GLN A 51 -2.29 -2.42 -1.26
CA GLN A 51 -1.02 -2.17 -1.91
C GLN A 51 -0.27 -1.00 -1.28
N ARG A 52 -0.96 0.08 -0.89
CA ARG A 52 -0.35 1.20 -0.15
C ARG A 52 0.14 0.80 1.23
N SER A 53 -0.64 0.01 1.97
CA SER A 53 -0.20 -0.52 3.27
C SER A 53 1.04 -1.40 3.13
N ILE A 54 1.08 -2.28 2.13
CA ILE A 54 2.26 -3.12 1.85
C ILE A 54 3.45 -2.27 1.43
N ALA A 55 3.26 -1.28 0.54
CA ALA A 55 4.31 -0.36 0.13
C ALA A 55 4.85 0.48 1.31
N SER A 56 3.99 0.88 2.26
CA SER A 56 4.41 1.61 3.46
C SER A 56 5.22 0.78 4.46
N LEU A 57 5.12 -0.55 4.40
CA LEU A 57 6.02 -1.43 5.14
C LEU A 57 7.44 -1.44 4.53
N GLY A 58 7.62 -0.81 3.36
CA GLY A 58 8.86 -0.78 2.61
C GLY A 58 9.00 -2.05 1.77
N SER A 59 8.59 -1.98 0.51
CA SER A 59 8.58 -3.12 -0.40
C SER A 59 9.97 -3.57 -0.89
N ASN A 60 11.04 -2.99 -0.34
CA ASN A 60 12.43 -3.31 -0.67
C ASN A 60 13.39 -3.00 0.50
N LEU A 61 13.02 -3.38 1.72
CA LEU A 61 13.87 -3.19 2.91
C LEU A 61 14.60 -4.47 3.27
N LEU A 62 15.93 -4.40 3.36
CA LEU A 62 16.79 -5.43 3.91
C LEU A 62 17.33 -4.94 5.27
N ILE A 63 16.91 -5.58 6.36
CA ILE A 63 17.38 -5.26 7.71
C ILE A 63 18.55 -6.18 8.05
N VAL A 64 19.74 -5.60 8.22
CA VAL A 64 20.94 -6.31 8.64
C VAL A 64 21.16 -6.09 10.13
N VAL A 65 21.17 -7.18 10.91
CA VAL A 65 21.39 -7.15 12.36
C VAL A 65 22.66 -7.94 12.67
N PRO A 66 23.56 -7.42 13.53
CA PRO A 66 24.72 -8.19 13.97
C PRO A 66 24.26 -9.46 14.71
N GLY A 67 24.97 -10.56 14.45
CA GLY A 67 24.71 -11.83 15.14
C GLY A 67 25.02 -11.74 16.64
N ALA A 68 24.40 -12.61 17.43
CA ALA A 68 24.74 -12.76 18.85
C ALA A 68 26.22 -13.17 18.98
N ALA A 69 27.05 -12.27 19.50
CA ALA A 69 28.45 -12.58 19.76
C ALA A 69 28.54 -13.68 20.83
N GLN A 70 29.33 -14.72 20.56
CA GLN A 70 29.60 -15.80 21.51
C GLN A 70 31.08 -15.75 21.87
N SER A 71 31.40 -15.49 23.14
CA SER A 71 32.79 -15.49 23.64
C SER A 71 32.86 -16.35 24.89
N GLY A 72 33.77 -17.34 24.90
CA GLY A 72 34.00 -18.21 26.06
C GLY A 72 32.79 -19.08 26.48
N GLY A 73 31.87 -19.41 25.57
CA GLY A 73 30.66 -20.20 25.87
C GLY A 73 29.46 -19.37 26.34
N VAL A 74 29.63 -18.07 26.58
CA VAL A 74 28.53 -17.14 26.90
C VAL A 74 27.96 -16.57 25.60
N ARG A 75 26.65 -16.77 25.38
CA ARG A 75 25.91 -16.10 24.31
C ARG A 75 25.48 -14.73 24.80
N PHE A 76 26.06 -13.67 24.26
CA PHE A 76 25.54 -12.32 24.50
C PHE A 76 24.29 -12.14 23.66
N ALA A 77 23.19 -11.72 24.28
CA ALA A 77 21.96 -11.41 23.56
C ALA A 77 22.22 -10.31 22.51
N VAL A 78 21.47 -10.33 21.41
CA VAL A 78 21.48 -9.24 20.41
C VAL A 78 21.16 -7.93 21.14
N GLY A 79 22.11 -6.98 21.11
CA GLY A 79 22.02 -5.69 21.82
C GLY A 79 22.46 -5.69 23.29
N GLY A 80 22.90 -6.83 23.84
CA GLY A 80 23.33 -6.95 25.25
C GLY A 80 24.84 -6.94 25.40
N GLY A 81 25.47 -5.76 25.35
CA GLY A 81 26.88 -5.53 25.76
C GLY A 81 27.97 -6.31 25.02
N GLY A 82 27.61 -7.21 24.11
CA GLY A 82 28.51 -7.89 23.19
C GLY A 82 29.04 -6.92 22.15
N ARG A 83 30.30 -7.11 21.75
CA ARG A 83 30.96 -6.28 20.73
C ARG A 83 30.08 -6.17 19.49
N ASP A 84 29.67 -4.94 19.17
CA ASP A 84 28.95 -4.64 17.94
C ASP A 84 29.92 -4.86 16.78
N THR A 85 29.68 -5.90 15.96
CA THR A 85 30.52 -6.20 14.80
C THR A 85 30.10 -5.42 13.56
N LEU A 86 28.91 -4.79 13.60
CA LEU A 86 28.44 -3.92 12.52
C LEU A 86 28.99 -2.51 12.75
N THR A 87 29.76 -2.03 11.80
CA THR A 87 30.40 -0.71 11.88
C THR A 87 29.79 0.28 10.89
N LEU A 88 30.08 1.57 11.09
CA LEU A 88 29.68 2.60 10.13
C LEU A 88 30.34 2.41 8.76
N ALA A 89 31.55 1.83 8.72
CA ALA A 89 32.25 1.53 7.48
C ALA A 89 31.49 0.46 6.66
N ASP A 90 30.89 -0.53 7.33
CA ASP A 90 30.07 -1.54 6.65
C ASP A 90 28.83 -0.91 5.99
N ALA A 91 28.19 0.06 6.66
CA ALA A 91 27.07 0.81 6.08
C ALA A 91 27.48 1.60 4.83
N GLN A 92 28.67 2.21 4.83
CA GLN A 92 29.20 2.93 3.66
C GLN A 92 29.56 1.99 2.51
N ALA A 93 30.13 0.82 2.81
CA ALA A 93 30.44 -0.19 1.80
C ALA A 93 29.16 -0.74 1.14
N ILE A 94 28.11 -1.01 1.93
CA ILE A 94 26.80 -1.45 1.42
C ILE A 94 26.17 -0.39 0.51
N ALA A 95 26.36 0.90 0.80
CA ALA A 95 25.83 1.99 -0.03
C ALA A 95 26.47 2.05 -1.43
N GLN A 96 27.60 1.38 -1.66
CA GLN A 96 28.26 1.31 -2.97
C GLN A 96 27.87 0.07 -3.79
N VAL A 97 27.04 -0.83 -3.25
CA VAL A 97 26.58 -2.01 -3.97
C VAL A 97 25.50 -1.62 -4.99
N ASP A 98 25.63 -2.11 -6.22
CA ASP A 98 24.64 -1.88 -7.27
C ASP A 98 23.24 -2.37 -6.85
N GLY A 99 22.24 -1.50 -7.00
CA GLY A 99 20.85 -1.76 -6.61
C GLY A 99 20.47 -1.29 -5.20
N VAL A 100 21.44 -0.82 -4.40
CA VAL A 100 21.16 -0.16 -3.11
C VAL A 100 20.93 1.33 -3.34
N ILE A 101 19.70 1.80 -3.10
CA ILE A 101 19.33 3.22 -3.28
C ILE A 101 19.69 4.03 -2.04
N THR A 102 19.43 3.47 -0.84
CA THR A 102 19.61 4.15 0.44
C THR A 102 20.03 3.15 1.50
N VAL A 103 20.95 3.57 2.38
CA VAL A 103 21.33 2.86 3.60
C VAL A 103 21.09 3.76 4.80
N ALA A 104 20.50 3.23 5.87
CA ALA A 104 20.25 3.95 7.12
C ALA A 104 20.88 3.18 8.30
N PRO A 105 22.11 3.54 8.73
CA PRO A 105 22.70 2.93 9.91
C PRO A 105 21.91 3.35 11.16
N SER A 106 21.61 2.38 12.02
CA SER A 106 20.90 2.63 13.27
C SER A 106 21.65 2.02 14.45
N GLN A 107 21.83 2.79 15.51
CA GLN A 107 22.40 2.31 16.77
C GLN A 107 21.34 2.46 17.86
N ARG A 108 21.05 1.37 18.57
CA ARG A 108 20.18 1.38 19.75
C ARG A 108 21.04 1.15 20.98
N GLY A 109 21.19 2.18 21.81
CA GLY A 109 21.96 2.10 23.05
C GLY A 109 21.56 3.20 24.03
N ALA A 110 21.87 2.99 25.31
CA ALA A 110 21.78 4.03 26.33
C ALA A 110 23.16 4.72 26.42
N ALA A 111 23.20 6.03 26.17
CA ALA A 111 24.42 6.83 26.33
C ALA A 111 24.27 7.73 27.58
N GLN A 112 25.27 7.72 28.45
CA GLN A 112 25.34 8.67 29.55
C GLN A 112 25.88 9.99 29.01
N VAL A 113 25.01 11.00 28.94
CA VAL A 113 25.42 12.36 28.62
C VAL A 113 26.00 12.98 29.89
N VAL A 114 27.33 13.06 29.96
CA VAL A 114 28.01 13.83 31.00
C VAL A 114 28.17 15.25 30.48
N ALA A 115 27.20 16.11 30.81
CA ALA A 115 27.43 17.55 30.76
C ALA A 115 28.27 17.89 31.99
N ASN A 116 29.46 18.47 31.79
CA ASN A 116 30.27 18.98 32.89
C ASN A 116 29.41 19.98 33.67
N GLY A 117 28.97 19.57 34.85
CA GLY A 117 28.22 20.40 35.77
C GLY A 117 29.05 21.63 36.17
N LEU A 118 28.33 22.69 36.54
CA LEU A 118 28.88 23.77 37.37
C LEU A 118 29.45 23.20 38.67
#